data_AF-A0A6L8TW70-F1
#
_entry.id   AF-A0A6L8TW70-F1
#
_cell.length_a   1.000
_cell.length_b   1.000
_cell.length_c   1.000
_cell.angle_alpha   90.00
_cell.angle_beta   90.00
_cell.angle_gamma   90.00
#
_symmetry.space_group_name_H-M   'P 1'
#
loop_
_entity.id
_entity.type
_entity.pdbx_description
1 polymer ?
#
loop_
_entity_poly.entity_id
_entity_poly.type
_entity_poly.pdbx_seq_one_letter_code
_entity_poly.pdbx_strand_id
1 'polypeptide(L)'
;GQLVKVRGGRKYRIENMKHSYPYLTRDSRRLLNEIGRRFRNKINREGFKGSKFIITSMTRTSENIKGLGKTNINASENSPHLNGNAFDISYARFSIRKHHVTECDKWYLKEALAEVIHELRKEKKCWATYEKQQGCFHVVSRVQ
;
A
#
# COMPACT_ATOMS: atom_id res chain seq x y z
N GLY A 1 6.76 -7.08 -15.01
CA GLY A 1 7.96 -7.26 -14.18
C GLY A 1 7.78 -8.45 -13.24
N GLN A 2 8.85 -9.03 -12.71
CA GLN A 2 8.76 -10.19 -11.80
C GLN A 2 8.04 -9.80 -10.49
N LEU A 3 7.02 -10.58 -10.12
CA LEU A 3 6.33 -10.41 -8.85
C LEU A 3 7.19 -10.95 -7.70
N VAL A 4 7.19 -10.20 -6.60
CA VAL A 4 7.90 -10.54 -5.36
C VAL A 4 6.92 -10.56 -4.20
N LYS A 5 7.04 -11.56 -3.34
CA LYS A 5 6.22 -11.66 -2.12
C LYS A 5 6.57 -10.53 -1.17
N VAL A 6 5.55 -9.79 -0.74
CA VAL A 6 5.66 -8.74 0.27
C VAL A 6 5.35 -9.33 1.64
N ARG A 7 6.14 -8.96 2.63
CA ARG A 7 5.93 -9.37 4.03
C ARG A 7 5.73 -8.12 4.88
N GLY A 8 4.78 -8.18 5.80
CA GLY A 8 4.60 -7.14 6.81
C GLY A 8 5.85 -7.01 7.68
N GLY A 9 5.95 -5.92 8.44
CA GLY A 9 7.10 -5.74 9.31
C GLY A 9 7.05 -4.47 10.15
N ARG A 10 8.19 -3.81 10.26
CA ARG A 10 8.33 -2.57 11.05
C ARG A 10 7.63 -1.37 10.40
N LYS A 11 7.50 -1.35 9.08
CA LYS A 11 6.99 -0.20 8.30
C LYS A 11 5.46 -0.17 8.14
N TYR A 12 4.88 -1.33 7.90
CA TYR A 12 3.45 -1.49 7.63
C TYR A 12 3.00 -2.88 8.07
N ARG A 13 1.68 -3.03 8.26
CA ARG A 13 1.03 -4.32 8.45
C ARG A 13 0.32 -4.71 7.16
N ILE A 14 0.35 -5.99 6.84
CA ILE A 14 -0.47 -6.57 5.77
C ILE A 14 -1.69 -7.17 6.45
N GLU A 15 -2.88 -6.80 6.00
CA GLU A 15 -4.13 -7.41 6.44
C GLU A 15 -4.29 -8.84 5.87
N ASN A 16 -5.17 -9.64 6.47
CA ASN A 16 -5.61 -10.87 5.82
C ASN A 16 -6.37 -10.55 4.53
N MET A 17 -5.73 -10.79 3.38
CA MET A 17 -6.29 -10.50 2.07
C MET A 17 -7.17 -11.66 1.61
N LYS A 18 -8.49 -11.47 1.57
CA LYS A 18 -9.44 -12.50 1.11
C LYS A 18 -9.50 -12.64 -0.41
N HIS A 19 -9.36 -11.53 -1.14
CA HIS A 19 -9.56 -11.45 -2.60
C HIS A 19 -8.30 -10.95 -3.33
N SER A 20 -7.16 -10.92 -2.65
CA SER A 20 -5.89 -10.50 -3.24
C SER A 20 -4.73 -11.23 -2.58
N TYR A 21 -3.54 -11.10 -3.16
CA TYR A 21 -2.35 -11.77 -2.70
C TYR A 21 -1.24 -10.75 -2.43
N PRO A 22 -0.39 -10.99 -1.41
CA PRO A 22 0.66 -10.05 -1.00
C PRO A 22 1.88 -10.14 -1.93
N TYR A 23 1.67 -9.90 -3.21
CA TYR A 23 2.70 -9.81 -4.24
C TYR A 23 2.65 -8.43 -4.88
N LEU A 24 3.81 -7.93 -5.29
CA LEU A 24 3.97 -6.69 -6.04
C LEU A 24 5.13 -6.84 -7.01
N THR A 25 5.21 -5.98 -8.02
CA THR A 25 6.46 -5.82 -8.77
C THR A 25 7.56 -5.26 -7.87
N ARG A 26 8.82 -5.38 -8.33
CA ARG A 26 9.98 -4.86 -7.58
C ARG A 26 9.86 -3.35 -7.31
N ASP A 27 9.35 -2.59 -8.27
CA ASP A 27 9.22 -1.14 -8.17
C ASP A 27 8.06 -0.72 -7.28
N SER A 28 6.91 -1.38 -7.39
CA SER A 28 5.81 -1.17 -6.43
C SER A 28 6.21 -1.53 -5.01
N ARG A 29 7.02 -2.57 -4.80
CA ARG A 29 7.59 -2.89 -3.48
C ARG A 29 8.57 -1.80 -3.01
N ARG A 30 9.39 -1.23 -3.89
CA ARG A 30 10.31 -0.12 -3.56
C ARG A 30 9.51 1.12 -3.13
N LEU A 31 8.50 1.50 -3.92
CA LEU A 31 7.58 2.60 -3.61
C LEU A 31 6.90 2.38 -2.26
N LEU A 32 6.31 1.20 -2.02
CA LEU A 32 5.67 0.88 -0.75
C LEU A 32 6.64 0.99 0.45
N ASN A 33 7.87 0.53 0.26
CA ASN A 33 8.92 0.65 1.29
C ASN A 33 9.38 2.08 1.52
N GLU A 34 9.30 2.94 0.50
CA GLU A 34 9.58 4.37 0.59
C GLU A 34 8.46 5.10 1.33
N ILE A 35 7.19 4.85 0.99
CA ILE A 35 6.02 5.33 1.75
C ILE A 35 6.18 4.95 3.23
N GLY A 36 6.47 3.67 3.50
CA GLY A 36 6.72 3.16 4.85
C GLY A 36 7.84 3.85 5.62
N ARG A 37 8.91 4.28 4.92
CA ARG A 37 10.03 5.01 5.52
C ARG A 37 9.65 6.44 5.83
N ARG A 38 9.08 7.17 4.86
CA ARG A 38 8.69 8.58 5.00
C ARG A 38 7.60 8.76 6.05
N PHE A 39 6.55 7.92 6.00
CA PHE A 39 5.48 7.91 7.01
C PHE A 39 6.02 7.72 8.42
N ARG A 40 6.87 6.70 8.64
CA ARG A 40 7.50 6.49 9.95
C ARG A 40 8.31 7.69 10.41
N ASN A 41 9.12 8.28 9.53
CA ASN A 41 9.93 9.44 9.90
C ASN A 41 9.06 10.63 10.33
N LYS A 42 7.93 10.84 9.64
CA LYS A 42 6.98 11.92 9.94
C LYS A 42 6.32 11.70 11.30
N ILE A 43 5.69 10.55 11.51
CA ILE A 43 4.90 10.29 12.72
C ILE A 43 5.76 10.02 13.98
N ASN A 44 7.03 9.63 13.81
CA ASN A 44 7.94 9.40 14.94
C ASN A 44 8.25 10.69 15.72
N ARG A 45 8.19 11.85 15.05
CA ARG A 45 8.42 13.16 15.68
C ARG A 45 7.21 13.62 16.48
N GLU A 46 6.02 13.14 16.12
CA GLU A 46 4.74 13.51 16.73
C GLU A 46 4.19 12.46 17.72
N GLY A 47 5.06 11.67 18.36
CA GLY A 47 4.65 10.74 19.43
C GLY A 47 3.98 9.43 18.97
N PHE A 48 3.86 9.17 17.67
CA PHE A 48 3.28 7.92 17.14
C PHE A 48 4.33 6.87 16.78
N LYS A 49 5.45 6.86 17.52
CA LYS A 49 6.58 5.98 17.25
C LYS A 49 6.17 4.51 17.24
N GLY A 50 6.42 3.85 16.12
CA GLY A 50 6.11 2.42 15.94
C GLY A 50 4.67 2.12 15.49
N SER A 51 3.83 3.14 15.31
CA SER A 51 2.56 3.00 14.60
C SER A 51 2.77 2.66 13.12
N LYS A 52 1.82 1.96 12.51
CA LYS A 52 1.91 1.41 11.15
C LYS A 52 0.60 1.63 10.39
N PHE A 53 0.70 1.97 9.11
CA PHE A 53 -0.45 1.85 8.21
C PHE A 53 -0.70 0.39 7.83
N ILE A 54 -1.91 0.13 7.33
CA ILE A 54 -2.39 -1.20 6.99
C ILE A 54 -2.61 -1.28 5.49
N ILE A 55 -2.04 -2.31 4.87
CA ILE A 55 -2.26 -2.62 3.46
C ILE A 55 -3.41 -3.61 3.37
N THR A 56 -4.43 -3.26 2.60
CA THR A 56 -5.69 -4.00 2.52
C THR A 56 -5.76 -4.85 1.25
N SER A 57 -5.09 -4.43 0.18
CA SER A 57 -5.02 -5.19 -1.06
C SER A 57 -3.71 -4.92 -1.81
N MET A 58 -3.25 -5.89 -2.61
CA MET A 58 -2.11 -5.77 -3.52
C MET A 58 -2.45 -6.38 -4.88
N THR A 59 -1.78 -7.46 -5.29
CA THR A 59 -2.06 -8.12 -6.57
C THR A 59 -3.36 -8.89 -6.46
N ARG A 60 -4.33 -8.57 -7.31
CA ARG A 60 -5.50 -9.44 -7.54
C ARG A 60 -5.11 -10.38 -8.68
N THR A 61 -5.18 -11.69 -8.48
CA THR A 61 -5.19 -12.61 -9.63
C THR A 61 -6.65 -12.78 -10.02
N SER A 62 -6.97 -12.64 -11.31
CA SER A 62 -8.18 -13.28 -11.85
C SER A 62 -8.14 -14.75 -11.38
N GLU A 63 -9.23 -15.29 -10.87
CA GLU A 63 -9.32 -16.59 -10.18
C GLU A 63 -8.98 -17.82 -11.07
N ASN A 64 -8.31 -17.63 -12.21
CA ASN A 64 -8.05 -18.62 -13.25
C ASN A 64 -6.58 -18.68 -13.72
N ILE A 65 -5.60 -18.65 -12.81
CA ILE A 65 -4.25 -19.14 -13.17
C ILE A 65 -3.89 -20.28 -12.23
N LYS A 66 -4.54 -21.42 -12.47
CA LYS A 66 -4.03 -22.74 -12.07
C LYS A 66 -2.65 -22.90 -12.72
N GLY A 67 -1.60 -22.75 -11.92
CA GLY A 67 -0.23 -22.98 -12.37
C GLY A 67 0.63 -21.74 -12.21
N LEU A 68 1.13 -21.53 -11.00
CA LEU A 68 2.29 -20.66 -10.73
C LEU A 68 3.56 -21.30 -11.30
N GLY A 69 3.58 -21.47 -12.62
CA GLY A 69 4.63 -22.17 -13.34
C GLY A 69 4.38 -22.16 -14.84
N LYS A 70 4.21 -20.98 -15.44
CA LYS A 70 4.71 -20.66 -16.80
C LYS A 70 4.38 -19.21 -17.16
N THR A 71 5.33 -18.63 -17.87
CA THR A 71 5.45 -17.23 -18.26
C THR A 71 4.32 -16.78 -19.20
N ASN A 72 3.99 -15.48 -19.11
CA ASN A 72 3.29 -14.62 -20.09
C ASN A 72 1.88 -15.01 -20.55
N ILE A 73 0.87 -14.24 -20.13
CA ILE A 73 -0.33 -14.00 -20.95
C ILE A 73 -0.74 -12.52 -20.82
N ASN A 74 -0.67 -11.82 -21.96
CA ASN A 74 -1.31 -10.54 -22.21
C ASN A 74 -2.82 -10.67 -21.99
N ALA A 75 -3.30 -10.38 -20.78
CA ALA A 75 -4.71 -10.15 -20.53
C ALA A 75 -4.91 -8.63 -20.35
N SER A 76 -5.34 -7.94 -21.42
CA SER A 76 -6.09 -6.69 -21.24
C SER A 76 -7.36 -7.04 -20.45
N GLU A 77 -7.73 -6.36 -19.36
CA GLU A 77 -8.14 -4.95 -19.32
C GLU A 77 -7.69 -4.24 -18.02
N ASN A 78 -6.71 -3.33 -18.16
CA ASN A 78 -6.50 -2.07 -17.41
C ASN A 78 -6.72 -1.94 -15.89
N SER A 79 -6.63 -2.99 -15.06
CA SER A 79 -6.48 -2.78 -13.60
C SER A 79 -5.01 -2.89 -13.17
N PRO A 80 -4.37 -1.81 -12.67
CA PRO A 80 -3.02 -1.84 -12.12
C PRO A 80 -2.73 -2.94 -11.08
N HIS A 81 -3.78 -3.44 -10.41
CA HIS A 81 -3.69 -4.56 -9.46
C HIS A 81 -3.37 -5.90 -10.12
N LEU A 82 -3.80 -6.14 -11.36
CA LEU A 82 -3.57 -7.42 -12.06
C LEU A 82 -2.09 -7.63 -12.39
N ASN A 83 -1.36 -6.54 -12.60
CA ASN A 83 0.07 -6.55 -12.91
C ASN A 83 0.96 -6.45 -11.65
N GLY A 84 0.37 -6.44 -10.45
CA GLY A 84 1.07 -6.18 -9.20
C GLY A 84 1.71 -4.80 -9.10
N ASN A 85 1.22 -3.84 -9.90
CA ASN A 85 1.72 -2.48 -9.92
C ASN A 85 0.99 -1.57 -8.91
N ALA A 86 -0.14 -2.03 -8.37
CA ALA A 86 -0.93 -1.27 -7.41
C ALA A 86 -1.17 -2.00 -6.09
N PHE A 87 -1.46 -1.20 -5.07
CA PHE A 87 -1.81 -1.63 -3.73
C PHE A 87 -2.72 -0.60 -3.07
N ASP A 88 -3.55 -1.09 -2.16
CA ASP A 88 -4.49 -0.27 -1.40
C ASP A 88 -4.02 -0.14 0.04
N ILE A 89 -3.95 1.10 0.53
CA ILE A 89 -3.60 1.40 1.93
C ILE A 89 -4.83 1.96 2.63
N SER A 90 -5.22 1.40 3.76
CA SER A 90 -6.33 1.96 4.54
C SER A 90 -5.97 3.35 5.06
N TYR A 91 -6.88 4.30 4.92
CA TYR A 91 -6.77 5.62 5.53
C TYR A 91 -7.57 5.75 6.83
N ALA A 92 -8.38 4.75 7.17
CA ALA A 92 -9.21 4.73 8.37
C ALA A 92 -8.63 3.84 9.47
N ARG A 93 -7.81 2.85 9.11
CA ARG A 93 -7.31 1.83 10.04
C ARG A 93 -5.79 1.87 10.11
N PHE A 94 -5.29 1.99 11.33
CA PHE A 94 -3.88 2.01 11.66
C PHE A 94 -3.60 1.05 12.81
N SER A 95 -2.41 0.46 12.81
CA SER A 95 -1.89 -0.23 14.00
C SER A 95 -1.17 0.82 14.85
N ILE A 96 -1.86 1.34 15.87
CA ILE A 96 -1.37 2.45 16.69
C ILE A 96 -0.76 1.88 17.99
N ARG A 97 0.45 2.33 18.34
CA ARG A 97 1.10 1.97 19.61
C ARG A 97 0.88 3.08 20.65
N LYS A 98 -0.34 3.17 21.17
CA LYS A 98 -0.75 4.12 22.21
C LYS A 98 -1.82 3.45 23.09
N HIS A 99 -1.81 3.72 24.40
CA HIS A 99 -2.79 3.15 25.33
C HIS A 99 -4.21 3.67 25.07
N HIS A 100 -4.35 4.97 24.80
CA HIS A 100 -5.62 5.62 24.49
C HIS A 100 -5.53 6.27 23.11
N VAL A 101 -6.33 5.78 22.17
CA VAL A 101 -6.38 6.26 20.78
C VAL A 101 -7.62 7.13 20.61
N THR A 102 -7.44 8.37 20.18
CA THR A 102 -8.53 9.30 19.85
C THR A 102 -8.84 9.31 18.35
N GLU A 103 -9.97 9.89 17.96
CA GLU A 103 -10.25 10.15 16.55
C GLU A 103 -9.28 11.18 15.95
N CYS A 104 -8.82 12.16 16.74
CA CYS A 104 -7.78 13.10 16.33
C CYS A 104 -6.47 12.39 15.98
N ASP A 105 -6.09 11.35 16.73
CA ASP A 105 -4.90 10.55 16.44
C ASP A 105 -5.03 9.84 15.07
N LYS A 106 -6.19 9.25 14.79
CA LYS A 106 -6.46 8.58 13.50
C LYS A 106 -6.47 9.57 12.35
N TRP A 107 -7.08 10.74 12.55
CA TRP A 107 -7.10 11.81 11.57
C TRP A 107 -5.70 12.32 11.26
N TYR A 108 -4.88 12.56 12.28
CA TYR A 108 -3.48 12.94 12.10
C TYR A 108 -2.70 11.89 11.28
N LEU A 109 -2.84 10.59 11.60
CA LEU A 109 -2.14 9.53 10.87
C LEU A 109 -2.60 9.42 9.41
N LYS A 110 -3.90 9.66 9.15
CA LYS A 110 -4.45 9.77 7.80
C LYS A 110 -3.79 10.91 7.02
N GLU A 111 -3.77 12.12 7.57
CA GLU A 111 -3.18 13.28 6.91
C GLU A 111 -1.68 13.10 6.68
N ALA A 112 -0.96 12.57 7.68
CA ALA A 112 0.46 12.26 7.55
C ALA A 112 0.75 11.25 6.43
N LEU A 113 -0.10 10.24 6.25
CA LEU A 113 0.00 9.29 5.15
C LEU A 113 -0.35 9.93 3.80
N ALA A 114 -1.41 10.74 3.76
CA ALA A 114 -1.86 11.44 2.56
C ALA A 114 -0.77 12.39 2.03
N GLU A 115 -0.12 13.14 2.92
CA GLU A 115 0.97 14.06 2.57
C GLU A 115 2.16 13.32 1.95
N VAL A 116 2.57 12.19 2.55
CA VAL A 116 3.65 11.35 2.02
C VAL A 116 3.32 10.81 0.62
N ILE A 117 2.09 10.33 0.41
CA ILE A 117 1.64 9.83 -0.90
C ILE A 117 1.61 10.98 -1.92
N HIS A 118 1.15 12.17 -1.50
CA HIS A 118 1.10 13.36 -2.34
C HIS A 118 2.49 13.85 -2.76
N GLU A 119 3.47 13.87 -1.86
CA GLU A 119 4.87 14.16 -2.18
C GLU A 119 5.41 13.19 -3.23
N LEU A 120 5.21 11.89 -3.05
CA LEU A 120 5.66 10.86 -4.01
C LEU A 120 4.97 10.99 -5.37
N ARG A 121 3.70 11.43 -5.38
CA ARG A 121 2.98 11.78 -6.62
C ARG A 121 3.60 12.99 -7.30
N LYS A 122 3.94 14.06 -6.55
CA LYS A 122 4.66 15.24 -7.08
C LYS A 122 6.04 14.87 -7.64
N GLU A 123 6.74 13.94 -6.99
CA GLU A 123 7.99 13.34 -7.46
C GLU A 123 7.82 12.41 -8.68
N LYS A 124 6.61 12.28 -9.23
CA LYS A 124 6.28 11.40 -10.36
C LYS A 124 6.63 9.93 -10.12
N LYS A 125 6.64 9.47 -8.86
CA LYS A 125 6.89 8.05 -8.50
C LYS A 125 5.63 7.19 -8.52
N CYS A 126 4.46 7.80 -8.35
CA CYS A 126 3.19 7.09 -8.31
C CYS A 126 2.02 7.93 -8.81
N TRP A 127 0.93 7.23 -9.13
CA TRP A 127 -0.42 7.78 -9.15
C TRP A 127 -1.13 7.37 -7.86
N ALA A 128 -2.02 8.21 -7.36
CA ALA A 128 -2.81 7.89 -6.18
C ALA A 128 -4.20 8.52 -6.26
N THR A 129 -5.21 7.73 -5.93
CA THR A 129 -6.62 8.15 -5.84
C THR A 129 -7.18 7.85 -4.46
N TYR A 130 -8.20 8.61 -4.08
CA TYR A 130 -8.88 8.48 -2.80
C TYR A 130 -10.22 7.78 -3.01
N GLU A 131 -10.32 6.53 -2.61
CA GLU A 131 -11.54 5.72 -2.78
C GLU A 131 -12.41 5.81 -1.53
N LYS A 132 -13.27 6.84 -1.49
CA LYS A 132 -14.16 7.16 -0.36
C LYS A 132 -14.98 5.96 0.12
N GLN A 133 -15.50 5.18 -0.82
CA GLN A 133 -16.36 4.02 -0.52
C GLN A 133 -15.58 2.85 0.10
N GLN A 134 -14.30 2.68 -0.26
CA GLN A 134 -13.48 1.55 0.22
C GLN A 134 -12.64 1.88 1.45
N GLY A 135 -12.53 3.15 1.85
CA GLY A 135 -11.74 3.47 3.03
C GLY A 135 -10.22 3.43 2.78
N CYS A 136 -9.77 3.51 1.53
CA CYS A 136 -8.37 3.35 1.14
C CYS A 136 -7.83 4.41 0.16
N PHE A 137 -6.51 4.59 0.20
CA PHE A 137 -5.73 5.18 -0.87
C PHE A 137 -5.36 4.07 -1.86
N HIS A 138 -5.80 4.21 -3.09
CA HIS A 138 -5.39 3.35 -4.19
C HIS A 138 -4.11 3.93 -4.80
N VAL A 139 -3.00 3.21 -4.71
CA VAL A 139 -1.67 3.68 -5.14
C VAL A 139 -1.16 2.81 -6.27
N VAL A 140 -0.79 3.44 -7.38
CA VAL A 140 -0.22 2.79 -8.56
C VAL A 140 1.22 3.26 -8.75
N SER A 141 2.17 2.34 -8.79
CA SER A 141 3.57 2.69 -9.08
C SER A 141 3.73 3.11 -10.53
N ARG A 142 4.52 4.16 -10.76
CA ARG A 142 5.03 4.46 -12.10
C ARG A 142 6.28 3.60 -12.30
N VAL A 143 6.32 2.85 -13.40
CA VAL A 143 7.50 2.07 -13.77
C VAL A 143 8.63 3.07 -13.99
N GLN A 144 9.76 2.86 -13.30
CA GLN A 144 11.01 3.58 -13.53
C GLN A 144 12.00 2.63 -14.20
#